data_AF-A0A061I4N4-F1
#
_entry.id   AF-A0A061I4N4-F1
#
_cell.length_a   1.000
_cell.length_b   1.000
_cell.length_c   1.000
_cell.angle_alpha   90.00
_cell.angle_beta   90.00
_cell.angle_gamma   90.00
#
_symmetry.space_group_name_H-M   'P 1'
#
loop_
_entity.id
_entity.type
_entity.pdbx_description
1 polymer ?
#
loop_
_entity_poly.entity_id
_entity_poly.type
_entity_poly.pdbx_seq_one_letter_code
_entity_poly.pdbx_strand_id
1 'polypeptide(L)'
;MAKALTDSERQKQISVRGLAGLGDVAEVRKSFNRHLHFTLVKDRNVATPRDYFFALAYTVRDHLVGRWIRTQQHYYERDPKLQVKNRGLEPGPVVL
;
A
#
# COMPACT_ATOMS: atom_id res chain seq x y z
N MET A 1 3.46 -32.64 7.62
CA MET A 1 3.61 -31.82 6.39
C MET A 1 2.47 -30.80 6.38
N ALA A 2 2.75 -29.51 6.59
CA ALA A 2 1.70 -28.49 6.58
C ALA A 2 1.11 -28.37 5.16
N LYS A 3 -0.21 -28.54 5.03
CA LYS A 3 -0.92 -28.47 3.74
C LYS A 3 -0.77 -27.06 3.16
N ALA A 4 -0.31 -26.95 1.91
CA ALA A 4 -0.20 -25.67 1.23
C ALA A 4 -1.58 -25.00 1.16
N LEU A 5 -1.67 -23.77 1.66
CA LEU A 5 -2.89 -22.96 1.66
C LEU A 5 -3.40 -22.80 0.22
N THR A 6 -4.66 -23.13 0.02
CA THR A 6 -5.38 -22.93 -1.25
C THR A 6 -5.48 -21.44 -1.57
N ASP A 7 -5.55 -21.08 -2.85
CA ASP A 7 -5.48 -19.68 -3.30
C ASP A 7 -6.60 -18.79 -2.69
N SER A 8 -7.76 -19.41 -2.44
CA SER A 8 -8.89 -18.82 -1.72
C SER A 8 -8.55 -18.45 -0.26
N GLU A 9 -7.65 -19.19 0.39
CA GLU A 9 -7.19 -18.91 1.76
C GLU A 9 -6.16 -17.78 1.79
N ARG A 10 -5.33 -17.65 0.74
CA ARG A 10 -4.38 -16.52 0.58
C ARG A 10 -5.11 -15.19 0.36
N GLN A 11 -6.16 -15.20 -0.46
CA GLN A 11 -6.99 -14.02 -0.71
C GLN A 11 -7.69 -13.49 0.57
N LYS A 12 -8.01 -14.38 1.52
CA LYS A 12 -8.57 -13.99 2.83
C LYS A 12 -7.54 -13.37 3.78
N GLN A 13 -6.24 -13.57 3.55
CA GLN A 13 -5.17 -13.02 4.39
C GLN A 13 -4.82 -11.56 4.08
N ILE A 14 -5.22 -11.03 2.91
CA ILE A 14 -5.08 -9.60 2.59
C ILE A 14 -6.24 -8.85 3.23
N SER A 15 -6.33 -8.95 4.55
CA SER A 15 -7.37 -8.40 5.42
C SER A 15 -7.31 -6.86 5.48
N VAL A 16 -7.66 -6.21 4.38
CA VAL A 16 -8.20 -4.86 4.43
C VAL A 16 -9.52 -4.91 3.66
N ARG A 17 -10.56 -5.37 4.35
CA ARG A 17 -11.93 -5.55 3.82
C ARG A 17 -12.75 -4.26 3.75
N GLY A 18 -12.10 -3.11 3.91
CA GLY A 18 -12.69 -1.80 3.63
C GLY A 18 -11.98 -1.19 2.45
N LEU A 19 -12.71 -0.90 1.37
CA LEU A 19 -12.39 0.30 0.60
C LEU A 19 -12.39 1.41 1.65
N ALA A 20 -11.22 1.99 1.95
CA ALA A 20 -11.15 3.25 2.66
C ALA A 20 -11.92 4.26 1.80
N GLY A 21 -13.23 4.33 1.98
CA GLY A 21 -14.07 5.34 1.38
C GLY A 21 -13.56 6.63 1.97
N LEU A 22 -12.84 7.42 1.16
CA LEU A 22 -12.19 8.69 1.52
C LEU A 22 -12.13 8.86 3.03
N GLY A 23 -11.21 8.10 3.64
CA GLY A 23 -11.18 7.85 5.09
C GLY A 23 -11.48 9.14 5.81
N ASP A 24 -12.41 9.07 6.76
CA ASP A 24 -12.84 10.16 7.61
C ASP A 24 -11.70 11.17 7.83
N VAL A 25 -11.98 12.47 7.74
CA VAL A 25 -10.98 13.53 7.96
C VAL A 25 -10.18 13.27 9.24
N ALA A 26 -10.81 12.63 10.25
CA ALA A 26 -10.14 12.16 11.45
C ALA A 26 -9.05 11.10 11.21
N GLU A 27 -9.28 10.11 10.34
CA GLU A 27 -8.32 9.07 9.95
C GLU A 27 -7.13 9.69 9.22
N VAL A 28 -7.38 10.52 8.21
CA VAL A 28 -6.30 11.20 7.47
C VAL A 28 -5.45 12.04 8.42
N ARG A 29 -6.09 12.79 9.32
CA ARG A 29 -5.39 13.59 10.34
C ARG A 29 -4.56 12.70 11.29
N LYS A 30 -5.07 11.53 11.68
CA LYS A 30 -4.35 10.59 12.54
C LYS A 30 -3.11 10.03 11.83
N SER A 31 -3.28 9.54 10.60
CA SER A 31 -2.18 8.99 9.79
C SER A 31 -1.12 10.04 9.46
N PHE A 32 -1.54 11.27 9.14
CA PHE A 32 -0.63 12.39 8.94
C PHE A 32 0.23 12.68 10.17
N ASN A 33 -0.39 12.81 11.35
CA ASN A 33 0.36 13.06 12.59
C ASN A 33 1.29 11.90 12.93
N ARG A 34 0.88 10.65 12.63
CA ARG A 34 1.72 9.46 12.77
C ARG A 34 2.97 9.55 11.89
N HIS A 35 2.84 9.93 10.62
CA HIS A 35 4.00 10.06 9.73
C HIS A 35 4.90 11.22 10.14
N LEU A 36 4.34 12.34 10.60
CA LEU A 36 5.15 13.44 11.11
C LEU A 36 6.00 13.01 12.32
N HIS A 37 5.40 12.32 13.29
CA HIS A 37 6.09 11.92 14.52
C HIS A 37 7.02 10.71 14.34
N PHE A 38 6.55 9.65 13.68
CA PHE A 38 7.29 8.38 13.65
C PHE A 38 8.09 8.16 12.38
N THR A 39 7.69 8.76 11.26
CA THR A 39 8.45 8.64 10.00
C THR A 39 9.46 9.76 9.85
N LEU A 40 9.08 11.00 10.14
CA LEU A 40 9.96 12.16 10.01
C LEU A 40 10.68 12.53 11.31
N VAL A 41 10.27 11.96 12.45
CA VAL A 41 10.84 12.27 13.77
C VAL A 41 10.75 13.78 14.06
N LYS A 42 9.57 14.34 13.80
CA LYS A 42 9.26 15.76 14.01
C LYS A 42 8.03 15.93 14.88
N ASP A 43 8.10 16.88 15.79
CA ASP A 43 6.93 17.46 16.43
C ASP A 43 6.50 18.74 15.69
N ARG A 44 5.32 19.26 16.04
CA ARG A 44 4.73 20.43 15.36
C ARG A 44 5.53 21.73 15.55
N ASN A 45 6.35 21.84 16.58
CA ASN A 45 7.09 23.08 16.86
C ASN A 45 8.33 23.23 15.97
N VAL A 46 8.89 22.10 15.52
CA VAL A 46 10.12 22.07 14.70
C VAL A 46 9.87 21.69 13.24
N ALA A 47 8.64 21.33 12.89
CA ALA A 47 8.28 20.88 11.54
C ALA A 47 8.26 22.04 10.54
N THR A 48 8.94 21.85 9.42
CA THR A 48 8.99 22.79 8.30
C THR A 48 7.87 22.49 7.29
N PRO A 49 7.54 23.43 6.38
CA PRO A 49 6.58 23.17 5.29
C PRO A 49 6.92 21.94 4.44
N ARG A 50 8.21 21.65 4.27
CA ARG A 50 8.69 20.45 3.56
C ARG A 50 8.34 19.17 4.32
N ASP A 51 8.44 19.17 5.64
CA ASP A 51 8.09 18.01 6.48
C ASP A 51 6.59 17.73 6.40
N TYR A 52 5.77 18.79 6.41
CA TYR A 52 4.32 18.64 6.22
C TYR A 52 3.97 18.07 4.84
N PHE A 53 4.67 18.49 3.79
CA PHE A 53 4.51 17.88 2.47
C PHE A 53 4.82 16.37 2.49
N PHE A 54 5.95 15.97 3.07
CA PHE A 54 6.32 14.55 3.13
C PHE A 54 5.37 13.73 4.01
N ALA A 55 4.94 14.26 5.17
CA ALA A 55 3.96 13.58 6.02
C ALA A 55 2.64 13.31 5.28
N LEU A 56 2.17 14.26 4.47
CA LEU A 56 1.00 14.07 3.63
C LEU A 56 1.26 13.06 2.51
N ALA A 57 2.39 13.15 1.83
CA ALA A 57 2.77 12.24 0.76
C ALA A 57 2.82 10.77 1.25
N TYR A 58 3.37 10.52 2.44
CA TYR A 58 3.37 9.20 3.05
C TYR A 58 1.96 8.72 3.39
N THR A 59 1.11 9.61 3.91
CA THR A 59 -0.30 9.28 4.21
C THR A 59 -1.03 8.83 2.94
N VAL A 60 -0.88 9.56 1.83
CA VAL A 60 -1.50 9.19 0.54
C VAL A 60 -0.90 7.90 -0.01
N ARG A 61 0.42 7.71 0.11
CA ARG A 61 1.11 6.49 -0.32
C ARG A 61 0.52 5.25 0.35
N ASP A 62 0.27 5.27 1.65
CA ASP A 62 -0.28 4.11 2.38
C ASP A 62 -1.65 3.69 1.83
N HIS A 63 -2.52 4.65 1.46
CA HIS A 63 -3.80 4.35 0.82
C HIS A 63 -3.67 3.76 -0.59
N LEU A 64 -2.66 4.19 -1.36
CA LEU A 64 -2.40 3.69 -2.71
C LEU A 64 -1.77 2.29 -2.70
N VAL A 65 -0.80 2.06 -1.82
CA VAL A 65 -0.05 0.79 -1.74
C VAL A 65 -1.00 -0.39 -1.52
N GLY A 66 -2.01 -0.25 -0.66
CA GLY A 66 -3.00 -1.30 -0.45
C GLY A 66 -3.79 -1.66 -1.72
N ARG A 67 -4.07 -0.71 -2.61
CA ARG A 67 -4.73 -1.00 -3.91
C ARG A 67 -3.74 -1.57 -4.91
N TRP A 68 -2.52 -1.03 -4.96
CA TRP A 68 -1.47 -1.48 -5.87
C TRP A 68 -1.11 -2.95 -5.65
N ILE A 69 -0.95 -3.39 -4.40
CA ILE A 69 -0.68 -4.80 -4.07
C ILE A 69 -1.78 -5.72 -4.60
N ARG A 70 -3.06 -5.34 -4.42
CA ARG A 70 -4.18 -6.13 -4.95
C ARG A 70 -4.17 -6.21 -6.48
N THR A 71 -3.83 -5.11 -7.15
CA THR A 71 -3.68 -5.10 -8.62
C THR A 71 -2.54 -6.03 -9.07
N GLN A 72 -1.40 -6.01 -8.40
CA GLN A 72 -0.29 -6.90 -8.73
C GLN A 72 -0.64 -8.38 -8.51
N GLN A 73 -1.29 -8.69 -7.38
CA GLN A 73 -1.76 -10.04 -7.08
C GLN A 73 -2.76 -10.54 -8.14
N HIS A 74 -3.68 -9.68 -8.57
CA HIS A 74 -4.63 -10.00 -9.64
C HIS A 74 -3.95 -10.31 -10.98
N TYR A 75 -2.90 -9.57 -11.34
CA TYR A 75 -2.13 -9.85 -12.55
C TYR A 75 -1.41 -11.21 -12.50
N TYR A 76 -0.91 -11.60 -11.32
CA TYR A 76 -0.30 -12.91 -11.15
C TYR A 76 -1.32 -14.04 -11.31
N GLU A 77 -2.51 -13.90 -10.72
CA GLU A 77 -3.57 -14.93 -10.74
C GLU A 77 -4.26 -15.09 -12.10
N ARG A 78 -4.43 -13.99 -12.85
CA ARG A 78 -5.17 -14.00 -14.12
C ARG A 78 -4.29 -14.15 -15.37
N ASP A 79 -2.98 -14.01 -15.22
CA ASP A 79 -1.98 -13.98 -16.29
C ASP A 79 -2.43 -13.27 -17.60
N PRO A 80 -2.93 -12.03 -17.53
CA PRO A 80 -3.29 -11.31 -18.74
C PRO A 80 -2.02 -10.92 -19.51
N LYS A 81 -2.12 -10.81 -20.84
CA LYS A 81 -0.98 -10.39 -21.67
C LYS A 81 -0.61 -8.94 -21.36
N LEU A 82 0.40 -8.74 -20.51
CA LEU A 82 0.90 -7.42 -20.12
C LEU A 82 1.81 -6.84 -21.21
N GLN A 83 1.71 -5.52 -21.45
CA GLN A 83 2.60 -4.81 -22.40
C GLN A 83 4.08 -4.90 -22.00
N VAL A 84 4.38 -5.05 -20.69
CA VAL A 84 5.75 -5.26 -20.17
C VAL A 84 6.27 -6.66 -20.48
N LYS A 85 5.43 -7.70 -20.45
CA LYS A 85 5.80 -9.07 -20.90
C LYS A 85 6.23 -9.10 -22.36
N ASN A 86 5.66 -8.23 -23.22
CA ASN A 86 6.08 -8.10 -24.62
C ASN A 86 7.52 -7.54 -24.79
N ARG A 87 8.14 -7.01 -23.72
CA ARG A 87 9.55 -6.55 -23.71
C ARG A 87 10.53 -7.56 -23.08
N GLY A 88 10.12 -8.81 -22.85
CA GLY A 88 11.02 -9.86 -22.34
C GLY A 88 11.51 -9.66 -20.90
N LEU A 89 10.92 -8.72 -20.16
CA LEU A 89 11.15 -8.52 -18.73
C LEU A 89 10.01 -9.22 -17.99
N GLU A 90 10.28 -10.43 -17.50
CA GLU A 90 9.34 -11.16 -16.65
C GLU A 90 9.06 -10.32 -15.39
N PRO A 91 7.79 -10.03 -15.07
CA PRO A 91 7.46 -9.34 -13.83
C PRO A 91 7.86 -10.25 -12.67
N GLY A 92 8.95 -9.91 -11.99
CA GLY A 92 9.40 -10.61 -10.80
C GLY A 92 8.30 -10.63 -9.73
N PRO A 93 8.27 -11.66 -8.87
CA PRO A 93 7.29 -11.74 -7.79
C PRO A 93 7.34 -10.45 -6.96
N VAL A 94 6.17 -9.95 -6.55
CA VAL A 94 6.09 -8.89 -5.54
C VAL A 94 6.53 -9.49 -4.21
N VAL A 95 7.84 -9.54 -3.98
CA VAL A 95 8.41 -9.91 -2.69
C VAL A 95 8.34 -8.67 -1.82
N LEU A 96 7.52 -8.74 -0.77
CA LEU A 96 7.53 -7.77 0.33
C LEU A 96 8.80 -7.93 1.17
#